data_AF-A0A6J6NV64-F1
#
_entry.id   AF-A0A6J6NV64-F1
#
_cell.length_a   1.000
_cell.length_b   1.000
_cell.length_c   1.000
_cell.angle_alpha   90.00
_cell.angle_beta   90.00
_cell.angle_gamma   90.00
#
_symmetry.space_group_name_H-M   'P 1'
#
loop_
_entity.id
_entity.type
_entity.pdbx_description
1 polymer ?
#
loop_
_entity_poly.entity_id
_entity_poly.type
_entity_poly.pdbx_seq_one_letter_code
_entity_poly.pdbx_strand_id
1 'polypeptide(L)'
;MTIAPEGRKLLRVEARNAQTPIERKPEWIKTRAVMGPEYTQLRSLVKSEGLHTVCQEAACPNIFECWEDREATFLIGGEACTRRCDFCNIDTGKPQPLDRDEPRRVAESIQTMDLRYATITGVARDDLEDEGAWLYAETIRKVHELNPNTGVEMLAPDFSGHAHLLNQVFETRPEVFAHNIETVPRIFKRIRPAFTYERSLAVISMARDFGLITKSNLILGLGESREEVSQALIDLHGAGCDLITITQYLRPTNKHHPVERWVKPEEFVELADEATAIGFLGVMSGPLVRSSYRAGRLYKQAMDAKSMRGVTRG
;
A
#
# COMPACT_ATOMS: atom_id res chain seq x y z
N MET A 1 -15.13 8.44 12.96
CA MET A 1 -14.94 7.83 14.30
C MET A 1 -15.54 6.44 14.22
N THR A 2 -14.70 5.44 13.97
CA THR A 2 -15.13 4.04 13.92
C THR A 2 -15.49 3.61 15.34
N ILE A 3 -16.72 3.12 15.49
CA ILE A 3 -17.21 2.54 16.73
C ILE A 3 -16.36 1.29 16.95
N ALA A 4 -15.45 1.34 17.92
CA ALA A 4 -14.78 0.13 18.39
C ALA A 4 -15.87 -0.92 18.66
N PRO A 5 -15.67 -2.21 18.32
CA PRO A 5 -16.64 -3.23 18.67
C PRO A 5 -16.63 -3.40 20.19
N GLU A 6 -17.36 -2.54 20.88
CA GLU A 6 -17.59 -2.61 22.31
C GLU A 6 -18.34 -3.91 22.58
N GLY A 7 -17.77 -4.75 23.45
CA GLY A 7 -18.43 -5.95 23.94
C GLY A 7 -18.09 -7.28 23.25
N ARG A 8 -17.26 -7.32 22.19
CA ARG A 8 -16.77 -8.61 21.67
C ARG A 8 -15.57 -9.14 22.46
N LYS A 9 -15.50 -10.46 22.65
CA LYS A 9 -14.30 -11.11 23.18
C LYS A 9 -13.12 -10.85 22.24
N LEU A 10 -12.01 -10.38 22.79
CA LEU A 10 -10.78 -10.18 22.02
C LEU A 10 -10.28 -11.52 21.47
N LEU A 11 -9.74 -11.49 20.27
CA LEU A 11 -8.99 -12.63 19.73
C LEU A 11 -7.76 -12.86 20.63
N ARG A 12 -7.27 -14.11 20.70
CA ARG A 12 -6.10 -14.46 21.53
C ARG A 12 -4.89 -13.58 21.21
N VAL A 13 -4.69 -13.27 19.93
CA VAL A 13 -3.61 -12.40 19.46
C VAL A 13 -3.78 -10.95 19.92
N GLU A 14 -5.00 -10.39 19.84
CA GLU A 14 -5.32 -9.04 20.32
C GLU A 14 -5.11 -8.91 21.82
N ALA A 15 -5.59 -9.91 22.58
CA ALA A 15 -5.45 -9.95 24.03
C ALA A 15 -3.98 -10.03 24.45
N ARG A 16 -3.17 -10.84 23.75
CA ARG A 16 -1.72 -10.92 23.98
C ARG A 16 -1.04 -9.59 23.67
N ASN A 17 -1.35 -8.98 22.53
CA ASN A 17 -0.75 -7.72 22.12
C ASN A 17 -1.07 -6.58 23.10
N ALA A 18 -2.30 -6.54 23.62
CA ALA A 18 -2.75 -5.54 24.58
C ALA A 18 -2.02 -5.61 25.95
N GLN A 19 -1.30 -6.70 26.24
CA GLN A 19 -0.43 -6.79 27.42
C GLN A 19 0.81 -5.91 27.30
N THR A 20 1.22 -5.55 26.07
CA THR A 20 2.33 -4.62 25.84
C THR A 20 1.77 -3.19 25.76
N PRO A 21 2.18 -2.27 26.66
CA PRO A 21 1.77 -0.88 26.63
C PRO A 21 2.10 -0.21 25.30
N ILE A 22 1.38 0.86 24.96
CA ILE A 22 1.70 1.68 23.78
C ILE A 22 3.07 2.33 23.97
N GLU A 23 3.90 2.20 22.94
CA GLU A 23 5.28 2.62 22.93
C GLU A 23 5.36 4.15 22.75
N ARG A 24 6.32 4.78 23.43
CA ARG A 24 6.60 6.20 23.23
C ARG A 24 7.27 6.38 21.87
N LYS A 25 6.63 7.16 21.00
CA LYS A 25 7.21 7.54 19.70
C LYS A 25 8.50 8.37 19.92
N PRO A 26 9.60 8.04 19.24
CA PRO A 26 10.82 8.84 19.32
C PRO A 26 10.65 10.18 18.61
N GLU A 27 11.55 11.11 18.87
CA GLU A 27 11.37 12.51 18.48
C GLU A 27 11.36 12.75 16.97
N TRP A 28 11.97 11.85 16.18
CA TRP A 28 12.00 11.91 14.72
C TRP A 28 10.73 11.39 14.06
N ILE A 29 9.80 10.76 14.80
CA ILE A 29 8.48 10.37 14.29
C ILE A 29 7.52 11.55 14.46
N LYS A 30 7.77 12.59 13.68
CA LYS A 30 6.95 13.81 13.64
C LYS A 30 6.79 14.25 12.19
N THR A 31 5.58 14.64 11.82
CA THR A 31 5.31 15.26 10.53
C THR A 31 5.14 16.76 10.72
N ARG A 32 5.69 17.54 9.80
CA ARG A 32 5.36 18.95 9.68
C ARG A 32 4.07 19.07 8.87
N ALA A 33 2.97 19.43 9.54
CA ALA A 33 1.73 19.76 8.84
C ALA A 33 1.90 21.10 8.10
N VAL A 34 1.87 21.07 6.77
CA VAL A 34 1.82 22.26 5.93
C VAL A 34 0.47 22.26 5.24
N MET A 35 -0.41 23.20 5.61
CA MET A 35 -1.75 23.32 5.01
C MET A 35 -1.68 24.32 3.86
N GLY A 36 -1.30 23.82 2.68
CA GLY A 36 -1.31 24.62 1.46
C GLY A 36 -2.70 24.78 0.84
N PRO A 37 -2.81 25.59 -0.23
CA PRO A 37 -4.07 25.82 -0.94
C PRO A 37 -4.64 24.52 -1.54
N GLU A 38 -3.79 23.67 -2.12
CA GLU A 38 -4.23 22.42 -2.76
C GLU A 38 -4.77 21.43 -1.73
N TYR A 39 -4.08 21.25 -0.59
CA TYR A 39 -4.61 20.46 0.53
C TYR A 39 -5.99 20.95 0.99
N THR A 40 -6.16 22.26 1.13
CA THR A 40 -7.42 22.86 1.62
C THR A 40 -8.56 22.65 0.63
N GLN A 41 -8.26 22.74 -0.67
CA GLN A 41 -9.20 22.48 -1.74
C GLN A 41 -9.62 21.00 -1.74
N LEU A 42 -8.66 20.07 -1.77
CA LEU A 42 -8.95 18.63 -1.72
C LEU A 42 -9.75 18.26 -0.47
N ARG A 43 -9.42 18.82 0.70
CA ARG A 43 -10.16 18.57 1.94
C ARG A 43 -11.60 19.03 1.88
N SER A 44 -11.82 20.21 1.32
CA SER A 44 -13.17 20.75 1.18
C SER A 44 -14.00 19.90 0.23
N LEU A 45 -13.38 19.44 -0.86
CA LEU A 45 -14.00 18.59 -1.86
C LEU A 45 -14.36 17.21 -1.35
N VAL A 46 -13.41 16.53 -0.71
CA VAL A 46 -13.63 15.21 -0.09
C VAL A 46 -14.78 15.28 0.92
N LYS A 47 -14.90 16.39 1.64
CA LYS A 47 -16.01 16.61 2.58
C LYS A 47 -17.34 16.91 1.87
N SER A 48 -17.36 17.71 0.79
CA SER A 48 -18.60 18.07 0.09
C SER A 48 -19.20 16.88 -0.66
N GLU A 49 -18.35 16.07 -1.28
CA GLU A 49 -18.75 14.93 -2.11
C GLU A 49 -18.87 13.62 -1.32
N GLY A 50 -18.58 13.63 -0.01
CA GLY A 50 -18.68 12.43 0.84
C GLY A 50 -17.70 11.33 0.44
N LEU A 51 -16.50 11.69 -0.02
CA LEU A 51 -15.50 10.75 -0.50
C LEU A 51 -14.74 10.10 0.66
N HIS A 52 -14.36 8.83 0.48
CA HIS A 52 -13.54 8.09 1.43
C HIS A 52 -12.16 7.84 0.86
N THR A 53 -11.12 8.21 1.62
CA THR A 53 -9.72 8.01 1.22
C THR A 53 -8.97 7.25 2.31
N VAL A 54 -8.06 6.35 1.91
CA VAL A 54 -7.13 5.71 2.85
C VAL A 54 -6.33 6.76 3.63
N CYS A 55 -6.06 7.90 3.00
CA CYS A 55 -5.38 9.04 3.61
C CYS A 55 -6.04 9.48 4.92
N GLN A 56 -7.39 9.50 4.96
CA GLN A 56 -8.17 9.86 6.15
C GLN A 56 -8.42 8.67 7.07
N GLU A 57 -8.87 7.53 6.52
CA GLU A 57 -9.27 6.36 7.32
C GLU A 57 -8.08 5.73 8.06
N ALA A 58 -6.90 5.72 7.45
CA ALA A 58 -5.68 5.23 8.08
C ALA A 58 -4.94 6.31 8.91
N ALA A 59 -5.54 7.49 9.09
CA ALA A 59 -4.94 8.65 9.76
C ALA A 59 -3.50 8.92 9.28
N CYS A 60 -3.32 8.96 7.95
CA CYS A 60 -1.99 9.00 7.34
C CYS A 60 -1.28 10.31 7.70
N PRO A 61 -0.06 10.26 8.27
CA PRO A 61 0.69 11.47 8.60
C PRO A 61 1.00 12.33 7.38
N ASN A 62 1.08 11.73 6.19
CA ASN A 62 1.55 12.40 4.97
C ASN A 62 0.44 13.08 4.17
N ILE A 63 -0.80 13.10 4.67
CA ILE A 63 -1.96 13.65 3.93
C ILE A 63 -1.73 15.08 3.44
N PHE A 64 -1.04 15.91 4.23
CA PHE A 64 -0.73 17.29 3.89
C PHE A 64 0.21 17.41 2.68
N GLU A 65 1.20 16.52 2.58
CA GLU A 65 2.17 16.54 1.49
C GLU A 65 1.59 15.90 0.23
N CYS A 66 0.95 14.73 0.36
CA CYS A 66 0.37 14.01 -0.78
C CYS A 66 -0.74 14.82 -1.48
N TRP A 67 -1.63 15.46 -0.70
CA TRP A 67 -2.72 16.24 -1.30
C TRP A 67 -2.24 17.54 -1.92
N GLU A 68 -1.12 18.09 -1.43
CA GLU A 68 -0.50 19.25 -2.07
C GLU A 68 0.04 18.90 -3.47
N ASP A 69 0.55 17.68 -3.63
CA ASP A 69 1.01 17.14 -4.92
C ASP A 69 -0.14 16.60 -5.80
N ARG A 70 -1.41 16.73 -5.36
CA ARG A 70 -2.61 16.13 -5.97
C ARG A 70 -2.47 14.63 -6.21
N GLU A 71 -2.01 13.94 -5.19
CA GLU A 71 -2.00 12.48 -5.10
C GLU A 71 -2.93 12.03 -3.95
N ALA A 72 -3.77 11.04 -4.21
CA ALA A 72 -4.63 10.44 -3.19
C ALA A 72 -4.71 8.92 -3.33
N THR A 73 -5.08 8.25 -2.24
CA THR A 73 -5.28 6.81 -2.20
C THR A 73 -6.71 6.46 -1.84
N PHE A 74 -7.35 5.64 -2.66
CA PHE A 74 -8.73 5.18 -2.49
C PHE A 74 -8.75 3.74 -1.95
N LEU A 75 -9.72 3.44 -1.08
CA LEU A 75 -10.01 2.09 -0.58
C LEU A 75 -11.31 1.60 -1.22
N ILE A 76 -11.24 0.58 -2.07
CA ILE A 76 -12.41 -0.06 -2.70
C ILE A 76 -12.79 -1.36 -1.98
N GLY A 77 -14.02 -1.80 -2.19
CA GLY A 77 -14.55 -3.06 -1.64
C GLY A 77 -15.11 -2.92 -0.23
N GLY A 78 -15.28 -1.67 0.25
CA GLY A 78 -15.80 -1.34 1.57
C GLY A 78 -14.72 -1.18 2.66
N GLU A 79 -15.18 -1.01 3.90
CA GLU A 79 -14.33 -0.75 5.08
C GLU A 79 -13.95 -2.00 5.89
N ALA A 80 -14.60 -3.15 5.62
CA ALA A 80 -14.38 -4.40 6.33
C ALA A 80 -13.64 -5.41 5.46
N CYS A 81 -12.48 -5.86 5.93
CA CYS A 81 -11.64 -6.86 5.28
C CYS A 81 -11.97 -8.28 5.75
N THR A 82 -11.97 -9.23 4.82
CA THR A 82 -12.12 -10.66 5.14
C THR A 82 -10.88 -11.25 5.82
N ARG A 83 -9.74 -10.57 5.72
CA ARG A 83 -8.46 -10.98 6.31
C ARG A 83 -8.06 -10.05 7.46
N ARG A 84 -7.25 -10.59 8.38
CA ARG A 84 -6.67 -9.84 9.50
C ARG A 84 -5.14 -9.88 9.44
N CYS A 85 -4.52 -8.72 9.22
CA CYS A 85 -3.08 -8.53 9.36
C CYS A 85 -2.80 -7.78 10.66
N ASP A 86 -1.82 -8.22 11.46
CA ASP A 86 -1.65 -7.74 12.84
C ASP A 86 -1.10 -6.30 12.95
N PHE A 87 -0.71 -5.70 11.82
CA PHE A 87 -0.31 -4.29 11.70
C PHE A 87 -1.41 -3.37 11.12
N CYS A 88 -2.45 -3.93 10.50
CA CYS A 88 -3.39 -3.19 9.68
C CYS A 88 -4.56 -2.68 10.53
N ASN A 89 -4.90 -1.39 10.38
CA ASN A 89 -5.99 -0.74 11.12
C ASN A 89 -7.36 -0.82 10.42
N ILE A 90 -7.45 -1.53 9.29
CA ILE A 90 -8.73 -1.78 8.62
C ILE A 90 -9.46 -2.88 9.39
N ASP A 91 -10.76 -2.68 9.62
CA ASP A 91 -11.55 -3.62 10.40
C ASP A 91 -11.63 -4.98 9.71
N THR A 92 -11.54 -6.05 10.50
CA THR A 92 -11.83 -7.40 10.02
C THR A 92 -13.31 -7.71 10.26
N GLY A 93 -14.02 -8.13 9.22
CA GLY A 93 -15.44 -8.42 9.33
C GLY A 93 -16.03 -9.04 8.08
N LYS A 94 -17.34 -9.29 8.11
CA LYS A 94 -18.09 -9.68 6.91
C LYS A 94 -18.32 -8.43 6.05
N PRO A 95 -17.83 -8.36 4.81
CA PRO A 95 -18.07 -7.22 3.94
C PRO A 95 -19.55 -7.03 3.62
N GLN A 96 -19.90 -5.81 3.23
CA GLN A 96 -21.18 -5.53 2.60
C GLN A 96 -21.24 -6.16 1.19
N PRO A 97 -22.44 -6.34 0.62
CA PRO A 97 -22.58 -6.76 -0.78
C PRO A 97 -21.72 -5.91 -1.70
N LEU A 98 -21.15 -6.53 -2.74
CA LEU A 98 -20.33 -5.83 -3.73
C LEU A 98 -21.12 -4.68 -4.36
N ASP A 99 -20.60 -3.46 -4.23
CA ASP A 99 -21.13 -2.29 -4.92
C ASP A 99 -20.50 -2.20 -6.32
N ARG A 100 -21.31 -2.46 -7.35
CA ARG A 100 -20.85 -2.44 -8.74
C ARG A 100 -20.71 -1.03 -9.33
N ASP A 101 -21.22 -0.01 -8.64
CA ASP A 101 -21.12 1.38 -9.05
C ASP A 101 -19.90 2.10 -8.40
N GLU A 102 -19.26 1.47 -7.42
CA GLU A 102 -18.04 1.98 -6.78
C GLU A 102 -16.92 2.36 -7.77
N PRO A 103 -16.59 1.54 -8.81
CA PRO A 103 -15.63 1.92 -9.85
C PRO A 103 -15.89 3.28 -10.52
N ARG A 104 -17.15 3.56 -10.87
CA ARG A 104 -17.55 4.83 -11.51
C ARG A 104 -17.32 5.99 -10.54
N ARG A 105 -17.78 5.86 -9.29
CA ARG A 105 -17.63 6.91 -8.28
C ARG A 105 -16.17 7.21 -7.95
N VAL A 106 -15.30 6.20 -7.91
CA VAL A 106 -13.85 6.40 -7.75
C VAL A 106 -13.29 7.20 -8.92
N ALA A 107 -13.65 6.84 -10.16
CA ALA A 107 -13.21 7.59 -11.33
C ALA A 107 -13.68 9.05 -11.33
N GLU A 108 -14.94 9.30 -10.95
CA GLU A 108 -15.49 10.65 -10.81
C GLU A 108 -14.82 11.43 -9.68
N SER A 109 -14.48 10.77 -8.58
CA SER A 109 -13.74 11.37 -7.48
C SER A 109 -12.36 11.84 -7.95
N ILE A 110 -11.64 10.99 -8.68
CA ILE A 110 -10.33 11.30 -9.26
C ILE A 110 -10.43 12.49 -10.22
N GLN A 111 -11.47 12.53 -11.05
CA GLN A 111 -11.73 13.65 -11.97
C GLN A 111 -12.00 14.94 -11.22
N THR A 112 -12.89 14.88 -10.23
CA THR A 112 -13.31 16.05 -9.43
C THR A 112 -12.12 16.62 -8.63
N MET A 113 -11.26 15.74 -8.12
CA MET A 113 -10.04 16.11 -7.39
C MET A 113 -8.90 16.54 -8.32
N ASP A 114 -9.05 16.41 -9.64
CA ASP A 114 -8.06 16.75 -10.67
C ASP A 114 -6.68 16.16 -10.35
N LEU A 115 -6.66 14.86 -10.00
CA LEU A 115 -5.45 14.16 -9.58
C LEU A 115 -4.55 13.85 -10.78
N ARG A 116 -3.25 14.03 -10.57
CA ARG A 116 -2.23 13.64 -11.56
C ARG A 116 -1.88 12.16 -11.46
N TYR A 117 -2.00 11.61 -10.27
CA TYR A 117 -1.70 10.22 -9.98
C TYR A 117 -2.63 9.72 -8.88
N ALA A 118 -3.25 8.56 -9.09
CA ALA A 118 -4.17 7.95 -8.15
C ALA A 118 -3.65 6.57 -7.74
N THR A 119 -3.54 6.33 -6.43
CA THR A 119 -3.34 4.97 -5.94
C THR A 119 -4.70 4.36 -5.59
N ILE A 120 -4.98 3.19 -6.12
CA ILE A 120 -6.17 2.42 -5.79
C ILE A 120 -5.73 1.21 -4.99
N THR A 121 -6.32 1.01 -3.83
CA THR A 121 -6.18 -0.22 -3.05
C THR A 121 -7.53 -0.64 -2.53
N GLY A 122 -7.62 -1.80 -1.89
CA GLY A 122 -8.87 -2.30 -1.38
C GLY A 122 -8.66 -3.32 -0.28
N VAL A 123 -9.77 -3.77 0.27
CA VAL A 123 -9.80 -4.89 1.21
C VAL A 123 -9.73 -6.23 0.48
N ALA A 124 -9.33 -7.28 1.19
CA ALA A 124 -9.48 -8.64 0.68
C ALA A 124 -10.97 -9.02 0.69
N ARG A 125 -11.43 -9.64 -0.41
CA ARG A 125 -12.82 -10.03 -0.64
C ARG A 125 -12.95 -11.55 -0.83
N ASP A 126 -12.42 -12.31 0.13
CA ASP A 126 -12.52 -13.79 0.14
C ASP A 126 -13.98 -14.30 0.18
N ASP A 127 -14.95 -13.41 0.39
CA ASP A 127 -16.40 -13.68 0.31
C ASP A 127 -16.93 -13.75 -1.13
N LEU A 128 -16.17 -13.26 -2.11
CA LEU A 128 -16.53 -13.28 -3.53
C LEU A 128 -15.82 -14.43 -4.26
N GLU A 129 -16.48 -15.01 -5.26
CA GLU A 129 -15.93 -16.12 -6.07
C GLU A 129 -14.65 -15.72 -6.83
N ASP A 130 -14.58 -14.47 -7.29
CA ASP A 130 -13.42 -13.92 -8.00
C ASP A 130 -12.45 -13.16 -7.07
N GLU A 131 -12.62 -13.29 -5.75
CA GLU A 131 -11.88 -12.56 -4.72
C GLU A 131 -11.88 -11.02 -4.91
N GLY A 132 -12.87 -10.50 -5.64
CA GLY A 132 -12.99 -9.09 -6.00
C GLY A 132 -12.18 -8.66 -7.22
N ALA A 133 -11.51 -9.56 -7.95
CA ALA A 133 -10.68 -9.20 -9.11
C ALA A 133 -11.40 -8.30 -10.13
N TRP A 134 -12.68 -8.55 -10.40
CA TRP A 134 -13.51 -7.69 -11.25
C TRP A 134 -13.56 -6.25 -10.74
N LEU A 135 -13.74 -6.05 -9.43
CA LEU A 135 -13.85 -4.71 -8.82
C LEU A 135 -12.56 -3.91 -9.01
N TYR A 136 -11.41 -4.54 -8.74
CA TYR A 136 -10.10 -3.91 -8.90
C TYR A 136 -9.86 -3.55 -10.37
N ALA A 137 -10.10 -4.49 -11.29
CA ALA A 137 -9.95 -4.27 -12.72
C ALA A 137 -10.90 -3.18 -13.25
N GLU A 138 -12.18 -3.25 -12.91
CA GLU A 138 -13.18 -2.30 -13.40
C GLU A 138 -12.93 -0.88 -12.88
N THR A 139 -12.42 -0.73 -11.67
CA THR A 139 -12.01 0.57 -11.15
C THR A 139 -10.89 1.17 -12.00
N ILE A 140 -9.85 0.40 -12.34
CA ILE A 140 -8.77 0.89 -13.21
C ILE A 140 -9.32 1.29 -14.59
N ARG A 141 -10.18 0.45 -15.20
CA ARG A 141 -10.80 0.75 -16.50
C ARG A 141 -11.57 2.07 -16.48
N LYS A 142 -12.42 2.27 -15.47
CA LYS A 142 -13.21 3.50 -15.32
C LYS A 142 -12.34 4.73 -15.10
N VAL A 143 -11.24 4.59 -14.35
CA VAL A 143 -10.29 5.68 -14.16
C VAL A 143 -9.61 6.05 -15.48
N HIS A 144 -9.08 5.09 -16.23
CA HIS A 144 -8.48 5.37 -17.54
C HIS A 144 -9.49 5.95 -18.55
N GLU A 145 -10.75 5.51 -18.52
CA GLU A 145 -11.82 6.03 -19.38
C GLU A 145 -12.13 7.50 -19.10
N LEU A 146 -12.29 7.86 -17.81
CA LEU A 146 -12.73 9.20 -17.41
C LEU A 146 -11.57 10.19 -17.20
N ASN A 147 -10.37 9.67 -16.93
CA ASN A 147 -9.18 10.43 -16.55
C ASN A 147 -7.95 9.99 -17.38
N PRO A 148 -7.95 10.20 -18.71
CA PRO A 148 -6.92 9.64 -19.60
C PRO A 148 -5.49 10.17 -19.37
N ASN A 149 -5.33 11.23 -18.56
CA ASN A 149 -4.03 11.83 -18.23
C ASN A 149 -3.58 11.52 -16.79
N THR A 150 -4.32 10.71 -16.04
CA THR A 150 -4.03 10.36 -14.65
C THR A 150 -3.39 8.98 -14.61
N GLY A 151 -2.18 8.89 -14.05
CA GLY A 151 -1.54 7.59 -13.82
C GLY A 151 -2.20 6.84 -12.66
N VAL A 152 -2.28 5.51 -12.77
CA VAL A 152 -2.91 4.63 -11.79
C VAL A 152 -1.89 3.64 -11.22
N GLU A 153 -1.68 3.71 -9.90
CA GLU A 153 -1.01 2.64 -9.15
C GLU A 153 -2.05 1.74 -8.50
N MET A 154 -2.00 0.45 -8.83
CA MET A 154 -2.87 -0.55 -8.22
C MET A 154 -2.14 -1.28 -7.09
N LEU A 155 -2.51 -1.05 -5.83
CA LEU A 155 -2.05 -1.83 -4.68
C LEU A 155 -3.06 -2.93 -4.35
N ALA A 156 -2.78 -4.13 -4.83
CA ALA A 156 -3.71 -5.25 -4.80
C ALA A 156 -3.43 -6.26 -3.67
N PRO A 157 -4.46 -7.02 -3.21
CA PRO A 157 -4.27 -8.26 -2.48
C PRO A 157 -3.58 -9.32 -3.37
N ASP A 158 -3.36 -10.53 -2.85
CA ASP A 158 -2.68 -11.60 -3.62
C ASP A 158 -3.63 -12.38 -4.54
N PHE A 159 -4.95 -12.18 -4.42
CA PHE A 159 -5.99 -12.99 -5.06
C PHE A 159 -5.73 -14.50 -4.92
N SER A 160 -5.23 -14.90 -3.74
CA SER A 160 -4.77 -16.26 -3.41
C SER A 160 -3.76 -16.85 -4.39
N GLY A 161 -3.06 -16.00 -5.16
CA GLY A 161 -2.11 -16.40 -6.20
C GLY A 161 -2.77 -16.97 -7.45
N HIS A 162 -4.08 -16.82 -7.62
CA HIS A 162 -4.78 -17.33 -8.80
C HIS A 162 -4.46 -16.49 -10.03
N ALA A 163 -3.64 -17.05 -10.93
CA ALA A 163 -3.16 -16.37 -12.13
C ALA A 163 -4.30 -15.79 -13.00
N HIS A 164 -5.43 -16.48 -13.12
CA HIS A 164 -6.57 -16.00 -13.91
C HIS A 164 -7.27 -14.78 -13.30
N LEU A 165 -7.25 -14.62 -11.96
CA LEU A 165 -7.78 -13.44 -11.27
C LEU A 165 -6.80 -12.26 -11.38
N LEU A 166 -5.52 -12.54 -11.16
CA LEU A 166 -4.44 -11.56 -11.34
C LEU A 166 -4.40 -10.99 -12.76
N ASN A 167 -4.53 -11.85 -13.78
CA ASN A 167 -4.54 -11.43 -15.18
C ASN A 167 -5.67 -10.45 -15.50
N GLN A 168 -6.87 -10.60 -14.89
CA GLN A 168 -7.96 -9.63 -15.09
C GLN A 168 -7.56 -8.22 -14.68
N VAL A 169 -6.78 -8.09 -13.59
CA VAL A 169 -6.24 -6.80 -13.14
C VAL A 169 -5.08 -6.36 -14.04
N PHE A 170 -4.18 -7.27 -14.40
CA PHE A 170 -3.02 -6.93 -15.24
C PHE A 170 -3.40 -6.42 -16.63
N GLU A 171 -4.44 -7.00 -17.24
CA GLU A 171 -4.97 -6.61 -18.55
C GLU A 171 -5.48 -5.17 -18.59
N THR A 172 -5.81 -4.58 -17.44
CA THR A 172 -6.20 -3.17 -17.34
C THR A 172 -5.01 -2.20 -17.41
N ARG A 173 -3.78 -2.75 -17.36
CA ARG A 173 -2.50 -2.04 -17.51
C ARG A 173 -2.35 -0.81 -16.61
N PRO A 174 -2.46 -0.94 -15.27
CA PRO A 174 -2.09 0.16 -14.39
C PRO A 174 -0.62 0.54 -14.63
N GLU A 175 -0.27 1.82 -14.50
CA GLU A 175 1.11 2.31 -14.61
C GLU A 175 2.06 1.60 -13.65
N VAL A 176 1.57 1.25 -12.46
CA VAL A 176 2.28 0.43 -11.48
C VAL A 176 1.33 -0.61 -10.88
N PHE A 177 1.76 -1.87 -10.84
CA PHE A 177 1.13 -2.91 -10.04
C PHE A 177 1.94 -3.15 -8.77
N ALA A 178 1.35 -2.81 -7.63
CA ALA A 178 1.93 -3.00 -6.31
C ALA A 178 1.30 -4.20 -5.60
N HIS A 179 2.15 -5.03 -5.00
CA HIS A 179 1.74 -6.03 -4.02
C HIS A 179 2.77 -6.07 -2.89
N ASN A 180 2.36 -5.67 -1.70
CA ASN A 180 3.29 -5.57 -0.59
C ASN A 180 3.54 -6.94 0.04
N ILE A 181 4.81 -7.27 0.31
CA ILE A 181 5.19 -8.40 1.17
C ILE A 181 5.17 -8.02 2.66
N GLU A 182 5.40 -6.74 2.96
CA GLU A 182 5.34 -6.09 4.29
C GLU A 182 6.41 -6.53 5.29
N THR A 183 6.83 -7.80 5.32
CA THR A 183 7.79 -8.28 6.32
C THR A 183 8.56 -9.50 5.87
N VAL A 184 9.45 -9.99 6.73
CA VAL A 184 10.43 -11.05 6.45
C VAL A 184 9.87 -12.46 6.74
N PRO A 185 10.39 -13.52 6.10
CA PRO A 185 9.80 -14.87 6.15
C PRO A 185 9.52 -15.40 7.56
N ARG A 186 10.49 -15.26 8.49
CA ARG A 186 10.39 -15.79 9.86
C ARG A 186 9.15 -15.29 10.61
N ILE A 187 8.77 -14.02 10.41
CA ILE A 187 7.67 -13.39 11.15
C ILE A 187 6.40 -13.24 10.31
N PHE A 188 6.47 -13.53 9.01
CA PHE A 188 5.39 -13.34 8.05
C PHE A 188 4.07 -13.98 8.49
N LYS A 189 4.06 -15.28 8.83
CA LYS A 189 2.83 -15.99 9.25
C LYS A 189 2.19 -15.40 10.51
N ARG A 190 3.00 -14.82 11.40
CA ARG A 190 2.51 -14.16 12.62
C ARG A 190 1.84 -12.83 12.31
N ILE A 191 2.38 -12.09 11.33
CA ILE A 191 1.92 -10.75 10.97
C ILE A 191 0.78 -10.80 9.93
N ARG A 192 0.87 -11.69 8.95
CA ARG A 192 -0.05 -11.85 7.80
C ARG A 192 -0.48 -13.31 7.61
N PRO A 193 -1.27 -13.89 8.54
CA PRO A 193 -1.58 -15.32 8.55
C PRO A 193 -2.36 -15.83 7.33
N ALA A 194 -3.07 -14.95 6.63
CA ALA A 194 -3.82 -15.29 5.41
C ALA A 194 -2.97 -15.22 4.12
N PHE A 195 -1.72 -14.75 4.22
CA PHE A 195 -0.77 -14.61 3.12
C PHE A 195 0.39 -15.60 3.33
N THR A 196 1.17 -15.88 2.28
CA THR A 196 2.50 -16.49 2.43
C THR A 196 3.55 -15.65 1.71
N TYR A 197 4.78 -15.66 2.23
CA TYR A 197 5.88 -14.86 1.70
C TYR A 197 6.15 -15.22 0.24
N GLU A 198 6.23 -16.52 -0.05
CA GLU A 198 6.53 -17.08 -1.36
C GLU A 198 5.41 -16.77 -2.37
N ARG A 199 4.14 -16.82 -1.93
CA ARG A 199 3.01 -16.48 -2.79
C ARG A 199 2.99 -14.99 -3.13
N SER A 200 3.27 -14.13 -2.15
CA SER A 200 3.37 -12.69 -2.39
C SER A 200 4.52 -12.34 -3.36
N LEU A 201 5.66 -13.04 -3.28
CA LEU A 201 6.73 -12.89 -4.28
C LEU A 201 6.31 -13.41 -5.67
N ALA A 202 5.58 -14.53 -5.72
CA ALA A 202 5.06 -15.07 -6.99
C ALA A 202 4.07 -14.09 -7.67
N VAL A 203 3.24 -13.37 -6.90
CA VAL A 203 2.37 -12.30 -7.41
C VAL A 203 3.17 -11.20 -8.10
N ILE A 204 4.27 -10.76 -7.49
CA ILE A 204 5.18 -9.79 -8.11
C ILE A 204 5.80 -10.36 -9.39
N SER A 205 6.24 -11.61 -9.37
CA SER A 205 6.83 -12.27 -10.55
C SER A 205 5.82 -12.35 -11.70
N MET A 206 4.57 -12.72 -11.43
CA MET A 206 3.51 -12.78 -12.44
C MET A 206 3.22 -11.41 -13.07
N ALA A 207 3.18 -10.34 -12.27
CA ALA A 207 2.98 -8.98 -12.77
C ALA A 207 4.18 -8.52 -13.64
N ARG A 208 5.41 -8.86 -13.24
CA ARG A 208 6.62 -8.58 -14.02
C ARG A 208 6.58 -9.33 -15.34
N ASP A 209 6.28 -10.63 -15.32
CA ASP A 209 6.23 -11.48 -16.51
C ASP A 209 5.13 -11.02 -17.50
N PHE A 210 4.04 -10.44 -17.00
CA PHE A 210 3.02 -9.77 -17.83
C PHE A 210 3.52 -8.46 -18.47
N GLY A 211 4.61 -7.88 -17.94
CA GLY A 211 5.24 -6.66 -18.46
C GLY A 211 4.82 -5.37 -17.76
N LEU A 212 4.29 -5.44 -16.53
CA LEU A 212 3.98 -4.27 -15.72
C LEU A 212 5.21 -3.78 -14.94
N ILE A 213 5.20 -2.50 -14.57
CA ILE A 213 6.10 -2.01 -13.50
C ILE A 213 5.56 -2.52 -12.17
N THR A 214 6.42 -3.14 -11.38
CA THR A 214 6.02 -3.79 -10.13
C THR A 214 6.53 -3.01 -8.91
N LYS A 215 5.77 -3.07 -7.83
CA LYS A 215 6.14 -2.39 -6.58
C LYS A 215 5.82 -3.23 -5.35
N SER A 216 6.62 -3.08 -4.29
CA SER A 216 6.33 -3.66 -3.00
C SER A 216 6.74 -2.73 -1.84
N ASN A 217 6.50 -3.20 -0.62
CA ASN A 217 6.81 -2.47 0.60
C ASN A 217 7.36 -3.41 1.69
N LEU A 218 8.26 -2.87 2.52
CA LEU A 218 8.70 -3.46 3.78
C LEU A 218 8.36 -2.52 4.95
N ILE A 219 7.70 -3.07 5.96
CA ILE A 219 7.40 -2.41 7.23
C ILE A 219 8.38 -2.92 8.28
N LEU A 220 9.18 -2.00 8.81
CA LEU A 220 10.21 -2.26 9.81
C LEU A 220 9.72 -1.99 11.24
N GLY A 221 10.37 -2.59 12.23
CA GLY A 221 9.97 -2.53 13.63
C GLY A 221 8.93 -3.57 14.03
N LEU A 222 8.70 -4.60 13.19
CA LEU A 222 7.79 -5.71 13.46
C LEU A 222 8.51 -6.90 14.14
N GLY A 223 9.82 -6.82 14.30
CA GLY A 223 10.66 -7.83 14.97
C GLY A 223 11.63 -8.53 14.02
N GLU A 224 11.82 -8.00 12.82
CA GLU A 224 12.86 -8.36 11.87
C GLU A 224 14.24 -7.83 12.29
N SER A 225 15.28 -8.54 11.89
CA SER A 225 16.68 -8.10 11.95
C SER A 225 17.09 -7.34 10.69
N ARG A 226 18.22 -6.63 10.73
CA ARG A 226 18.73 -5.87 9.59
C ARG A 226 19.10 -6.77 8.41
N GLU A 227 19.64 -7.94 8.71
CA GLU A 227 20.06 -8.97 7.74
C GLU A 227 18.85 -9.60 7.05
N GLU A 228 17.76 -9.84 7.79
CA GLU A 228 16.51 -10.33 7.20
C GLU A 228 15.88 -9.31 6.26
N VAL A 229 16.03 -8.01 6.54
CA VAL A 229 15.58 -6.94 5.63
C VAL A 229 16.41 -6.93 4.35
N SER A 230 17.74 -7.03 4.45
CA SER A 230 18.62 -7.19 3.28
C SER A 230 18.22 -8.37 2.41
N GLN A 231 18.00 -9.53 3.03
CA GLN A 231 17.58 -10.72 2.29
C GLN A 231 16.23 -10.49 1.61
N ALA A 232 15.26 -9.86 2.29
CA ALA A 232 13.96 -9.57 1.68
C ALA A 232 14.04 -8.58 0.50
N LEU A 233 14.98 -7.63 0.51
CA LEU A 233 15.25 -6.76 -0.64
C LEU A 233 15.80 -7.56 -1.82
N ILE A 234 16.74 -8.49 -1.57
CA ILE A 234 17.29 -9.39 -2.59
C ILE A 234 16.18 -10.27 -3.17
N ASP A 235 15.34 -10.86 -2.33
CA ASP A 235 14.25 -11.73 -2.73
C ASP A 235 13.20 -10.99 -3.58
N LEU A 236 12.83 -9.77 -3.18
CA LEU A 236 11.93 -8.89 -3.95
C LEU A 236 12.50 -8.54 -5.32
N HIS A 237 13.76 -8.11 -5.37
CA HIS A 237 14.41 -7.80 -6.64
C HIS A 237 14.54 -9.06 -7.52
N GLY A 238 14.87 -10.21 -6.93
CA GLY A 238 14.90 -11.51 -7.61
C GLY A 238 13.56 -11.93 -8.19
N ALA A 239 12.45 -11.60 -7.51
CA ALA A 239 11.08 -11.77 -8.00
C ALA A 239 10.69 -10.76 -9.10
N GLY A 240 11.58 -9.81 -9.44
CA GLY A 240 11.34 -8.80 -10.46
C GLY A 240 10.59 -7.57 -9.97
N CYS A 241 10.74 -7.21 -8.69
CA CYS A 241 10.21 -5.96 -8.13
C CYS A 241 11.02 -4.75 -8.64
N ASP A 242 10.38 -3.82 -9.34
CA ASP A 242 11.03 -2.61 -9.89
C ASP A 242 11.16 -1.50 -8.83
N LEU A 243 10.14 -1.32 -7.99
CA LEU A 243 10.00 -0.21 -7.04
C LEU A 243 9.84 -0.71 -5.59
N ILE A 244 10.51 -0.06 -4.64
CA ILE A 244 10.43 -0.45 -3.23
C ILE A 244 10.22 0.74 -2.30
N THR A 245 9.28 0.58 -1.37
CA THR A 245 9.13 1.45 -0.21
C THR A 245 9.58 0.73 1.07
N ILE A 246 10.28 1.44 1.95
CA ILE A 246 10.76 0.92 3.24
C ILE A 246 10.31 1.90 4.33
N THR A 247 9.50 1.42 5.27
CA THR A 247 8.81 2.27 6.26
C THR A 247 8.98 1.79 7.69
N GLN A 248 8.82 2.68 8.67
CA GLN A 248 8.61 2.31 10.07
C GLN A 248 7.16 1.87 10.30
N TYR A 249 6.99 0.80 11.07
CA TYR A 249 5.71 0.39 11.64
C TYR A 249 5.23 1.40 12.69
N LEU A 250 4.01 1.90 12.53
CA LEU A 250 3.33 2.67 13.57
C LEU A 250 2.14 1.86 14.08
N ARG A 251 2.22 1.43 15.33
CA ARG A 251 1.17 0.65 15.98
C ARG A 251 -0.14 1.43 16.05
N PRO A 252 -1.23 0.95 15.42
CA PRO A 252 -2.49 1.70 15.38
C PRO A 252 -3.19 1.76 16.74
N THR A 253 -3.29 0.62 17.42
CA THR A 253 -3.90 0.50 18.76
C THR A 253 -3.18 -0.56 19.58
N ASN A 254 -3.48 -0.66 20.87
CA ASN A 254 -2.88 -1.67 21.75
C ASN A 254 -3.26 -3.11 21.37
N LYS A 255 -4.28 -3.32 20.53
CA LYS A 255 -4.69 -4.64 20.04
C LYS A 255 -3.81 -5.14 18.87
N HIS A 256 -3.04 -4.25 18.25
CA HIS A 256 -2.14 -4.56 17.13
C HIS A 256 -0.75 -4.96 17.63
N HIS A 257 0.03 -5.58 16.74
CA HIS A 257 1.38 -6.04 17.02
C HIS A 257 2.21 -4.93 17.72
N PRO A 258 2.98 -5.23 18.78
CA PRO A 258 3.84 -4.24 19.41
C PRO A 258 4.92 -3.70 18.47
N VAL A 259 5.39 -2.47 18.72
CA VAL A 259 6.59 -1.96 18.04
C VAL A 259 7.82 -2.59 18.71
N GLU A 260 8.52 -3.45 17.99
CA GLU A 260 9.70 -4.18 18.49
C GLU A 260 10.97 -3.33 18.40
N ARG A 261 11.04 -2.44 17.41
CA ARG A 261 12.16 -1.50 17.23
C ARG A 261 11.70 -0.22 16.53
N TRP A 262 12.27 0.90 16.97
CA TRP A 262 12.24 2.16 16.23
C TRP A 262 13.52 2.26 15.40
N VAL A 263 13.40 2.11 14.09
CA VAL A 263 14.53 2.22 13.16
C VAL A 263 14.97 3.68 13.08
N LYS A 264 16.28 3.92 13.16
CA LYS A 264 16.82 5.27 13.10
C LYS A 264 16.81 5.81 11.66
N PRO A 265 16.71 7.14 11.45
CA PRO A 265 16.75 7.72 10.12
C PRO A 265 17.97 7.31 9.29
N GLU A 266 19.15 7.17 9.91
CA GLU A 266 20.39 6.80 9.22
C GLU A 266 20.30 5.37 8.63
N GLU A 267 19.65 4.45 9.34
CA GLU A 267 19.45 3.08 8.88
C GLU A 267 18.52 3.02 7.66
N PHE A 268 17.54 3.93 7.56
CA PHE A 268 16.72 4.06 6.35
C PHE A 268 17.54 4.57 5.15
N VAL A 269 18.53 5.44 5.37
CA VAL A 269 19.45 5.89 4.31
C VAL A 269 20.29 4.71 3.83
N GLU A 270 20.90 3.96 4.76
CA GLU A 270 21.68 2.75 4.41
C GLU A 270 20.87 1.73 3.62
N LEU A 271 19.61 1.50 4.00
CA LEU A 271 18.69 0.62 3.29
C LEU A 271 18.32 1.14 1.90
N ALA A 272 18.23 2.46 1.72
CA ALA A 272 17.96 3.07 0.43
C ALA A 272 19.14 2.86 -0.54
N ASP A 273 20.36 3.08 -0.04
CA ASP A 273 21.60 2.89 -0.79
C ASP A 273 21.78 1.42 -1.16
N GLU A 274 21.50 0.50 -0.23
CA GLU A 274 21.53 -0.94 -0.49
C GLU A 274 20.52 -1.35 -1.57
N ALA A 275 19.25 -0.94 -1.46
CA ALA A 275 18.25 -1.24 -2.47
C ALA A 275 18.63 -0.67 -3.84
N THR A 276 19.18 0.55 -3.87
CA THR A 276 19.70 1.15 -5.11
C THR A 276 20.84 0.32 -5.71
N ALA A 277 21.77 -0.17 -4.87
CA ALA A 277 22.88 -1.02 -5.28
C ALA A 277 22.43 -2.41 -5.77
N ILE A 278 21.35 -2.97 -5.18
CA ILE A 278 20.73 -4.23 -5.64
C ILE A 278 20.17 -4.08 -7.06
N GLY A 279 19.64 -2.90 -7.41
CA GLY A 279 19.25 -2.56 -8.78
C GLY A 279 17.81 -2.08 -8.98
N PHE A 280 17.07 -1.84 -7.89
CA PHE A 280 15.72 -1.26 -7.92
C PHE A 280 15.71 0.04 -8.74
N LEU A 281 14.65 0.26 -9.52
CA LEU A 281 14.49 1.43 -10.38
C LEU A 281 14.07 2.68 -9.62
N GLY A 282 13.44 2.50 -8.47
CA GLY A 282 13.04 3.57 -7.58
C GLY A 282 12.92 3.07 -6.15
N VAL A 283 13.45 3.86 -5.22
CA VAL A 283 13.50 3.54 -3.80
C VAL A 283 12.98 4.73 -2.99
N MET A 284 12.06 4.47 -2.06
CA MET A 284 11.73 5.42 -1.00
C MET A 284 11.87 4.75 0.35
N SER A 285 12.76 5.27 1.19
CA SER A 285 13.06 4.70 2.50
C SER A 285 12.98 5.78 3.55
N GLY A 286 12.17 5.57 4.59
CA GLY A 286 12.08 6.52 5.70
C GLY A 286 10.97 6.20 6.69
N PRO A 287 11.03 6.79 7.91
CA PRO A 287 10.11 6.42 8.99
C PRO A 287 8.63 6.72 8.69
N LEU A 288 8.37 7.75 7.88
CA LEU A 288 7.02 8.17 7.52
C LEU A 288 6.64 7.79 6.09
N VAL A 289 7.53 7.15 5.31
CA VAL A 289 7.19 6.65 3.98
C VAL A 289 6.00 5.68 4.08
N ARG A 290 5.17 5.62 3.04
CA ARG A 290 4.08 4.63 2.91
C ARG A 290 4.11 4.09 1.50
N SER A 291 3.44 2.96 1.27
CA SER A 291 3.33 2.37 -0.07
C SER A 291 2.91 3.42 -1.11
N SER A 292 1.92 4.26 -0.81
CA SER A 292 1.44 5.30 -1.72
C SER A 292 2.07 6.69 -1.54
N TYR A 293 3.08 6.83 -0.68
CA TYR A 293 3.73 8.14 -0.47
C TYR A 293 4.54 8.52 -1.70
N ARG A 294 4.17 9.64 -2.35
CA ARG A 294 4.83 10.17 -3.56
C ARG A 294 4.95 9.13 -4.68
N ALA A 295 3.90 8.34 -4.87
CA ALA A 295 3.88 7.24 -5.81
C ALA A 295 4.09 7.71 -7.26
N GLY A 296 3.49 8.84 -7.64
CA GLY A 296 3.65 9.41 -8.99
C GLY A 296 5.11 9.82 -9.27
N ARG A 297 5.79 10.38 -8.26
CA ARG A 297 7.22 10.70 -8.35
C ARG A 297 8.08 9.44 -8.49
N LEU A 298 7.79 8.40 -7.72
CA LEU A 298 8.53 7.13 -7.77
C LEU A 298 8.35 6.42 -9.12
N TYR A 299 7.13 6.43 -9.65
CA TYR A 299 6.82 5.95 -11.00
C TYR A 299 7.62 6.70 -12.07
N LYS A 300 7.66 8.04 -12.01
CA LYS A 300 8.44 8.85 -12.94
C LYS A 300 9.93 8.50 -12.92
N GLN A 301 10.51 8.28 -11.73
CA GLN A 301 11.90 7.84 -11.60
C GLN A 301 12.16 6.49 -12.30
N ALA A 302 11.24 5.53 -12.16
CA ALA A 302 11.35 4.26 -12.86
C ALA A 302 11.27 4.41 -14.38
N MET A 303 10.37 5.27 -14.88
CA MET A 303 10.25 5.57 -16.31
C MET A 303 11.54 6.20 -16.88
N ASP A 304 12.12 7.15 -16.15
CA ASP A 304 13.38 7.79 -16.53
C ASP A 304 14.53 6.76 -16.55
N ALA A 305 14.61 5.89 -15.53
CA ALA A 305 15.61 4.83 -15.44
C ALA A 305 15.47 3.78 -16.56
N LYS A 306 14.25 3.34 -16.90
CA LYS A 306 14.00 2.42 -18.03
C LYS A 306 14.39 3.06 -19.37
N SER A 307 14.07 4.33 -19.56
CA SER A 307 14.43 5.08 -20.77
C SER A 307 15.96 5.15 -20.95
N MET A 308 16.70 5.47 -19.88
CA MET A 308 18.16 5.50 -19.91
C MET A 308 18.77 4.12 -20.21
N ARG A 309 18.26 3.05 -19.58
CA ARG A 309 18.73 1.67 -19.82
C ARG A 309 18.45 1.19 -21.25
N GLY A 310 17.33 1.63 -21.85
CA GLY A 310 16.96 1.35 -23.24
C GLY A 310 17.87 2.02 -24.27
N VAL A 311 18.33 3.26 -24.01
CA VAL A 311 19.25 4.00 -24.90
C VAL A 311 20.63 3.36 -24.95
N THR A 312 21.10 2.73 -23.87
CA THR A 312 22.40 2.00 -23.85
C THR A 312 22.40 0.64 -24.57
N ARG A 313 21.23 0.15 -25.03
CA ARG A 313 21.10 -1.13 -25.77
C ARG A 313 20.76 -0.94 -27.25
N GLY A 314 20.76 0.30 -27.75
CA GLY A 314 20.54 0.65 -29.16
C GLY A 314 21.83 0.97 -29.90
#